data_AF-A0A7T1I948-F1
#
_entry.id   AF-A0A7T1I948-F1
#
_cell.length_a   1.000
_cell.length_b   1.000
_cell.length_c   1.000
_cell.angle_alpha   90.00
_cell.angle_beta   90.00
_cell.angle_gamma   90.00
#
_symmetry.space_group_name_H-M   'P 1'
#
loop_
_entity.id
_entity.type
_entity.pdbx_description
1 polymer ?
#
loop_
_entity_poly.entity_id
_entity_poly.type
_entity_poly.pdbx_seq_one_letter_code
_entity_poly.pdbx_strand_id
1 'polypeptide(L)'
;MDIRSSGAILRILNIIALADGYLSPNEELLLQSLEKQHRLRAKFVSWEDELKDPQSISCLAKLIAIDYHMLAMRTAVMVASVCRGGDEDSFICEQEERLLNELDGALSLHADDVKQAREDAAKELNKQPSLWQVLYDCFGSQFERPLLI
;
A
#
# COMPACT_ATOMS: atom_id res chain seq x y z
N MET A 1 1.98 -14.47 2.22
CA MET A 1 2.43 -13.28 2.97
C MET A 1 2.21 -13.51 4.44
N ASP A 2 3.23 -13.32 5.26
CA ASP A 2 3.11 -13.39 6.71
C ASP A 2 2.39 -12.14 7.27
N ILE A 3 1.93 -12.24 8.52
CA ILE A 3 1.10 -11.20 9.16
C ILE A 3 1.84 -9.88 9.39
N ARG A 4 3.18 -9.91 9.53
CA ARG A 4 3.99 -8.70 9.77
C ARG A 4 4.20 -7.97 8.45
N SER A 5 4.61 -8.68 7.40
CA SER A 5 4.75 -8.10 6.07
C SER A 5 3.42 -7.53 5.58
N SER A 6 2.30 -8.24 5.77
CA SER A 6 1.00 -7.73 5.33
C SER A 6 0.55 -6.50 6.10
N GLY A 7 0.84 -6.44 7.40
CA GLY A 7 0.56 -5.26 8.22
C GLY A 7 1.39 -4.05 7.85
N ALA A 8 2.70 -4.27 7.65
CA ALA A 8 3.62 -3.23 7.22
C ALA A 8 3.25 -2.67 5.84
N ILE A 9 2.96 -3.55 4.88
CA ILE A 9 2.50 -3.14 3.54
C ILE A 9 1.20 -2.35 3.66
N LEU A 10 0.18 -2.86 4.34
CA LEU A 10 -1.11 -2.16 4.49
C LEU A 10 -0.92 -0.76 5.09
N ARG A 11 -0.04 -0.63 6.09
CA ARG A 11 0.23 0.66 6.72
C ARG A 11 0.93 1.63 5.78
N ILE A 12 1.92 1.17 5.02
CA ILE A 12 2.59 1.98 3.98
C ILE A 12 1.59 2.44 2.93
N LEU A 13 0.71 1.55 2.45
CA LEU A 13 -0.31 1.89 1.47
C LEU A 13 -1.26 2.97 2.00
N ASN A 14 -1.66 2.92 3.28
CA ASN A 14 -2.49 3.96 3.89
C ASN A 14 -1.79 5.30 3.99
N ILE A 15 -0.48 5.32 4.31
CA ILE A 15 0.31 6.56 4.35
C ILE A 15 0.38 7.19 2.96
N ILE A 16 0.62 6.37 1.93
CA ILE A 16 0.70 6.83 0.54
C ILE A 16 -0.67 7.34 0.06
N ALA A 17 -1.74 6.59 0.30
CA ALA A 17 -3.08 6.97 -0.14
C ALA A 17 -3.57 8.29 0.51
N LEU A 18 -3.13 8.60 1.73
CA LEU A 18 -3.49 9.84 2.43
C LEU A 18 -2.55 11.02 2.13
N ALA A 19 -1.51 10.84 1.32
CA ALA A 19 -0.42 11.80 1.17
C ALA A 19 -0.84 13.09 0.46
N ASP A 20 -1.77 13.00 -0.49
CA ASP A 20 -2.29 14.15 -1.23
C ASP A 20 -3.51 14.81 -0.54
N GLY A 21 -3.99 14.20 0.55
CA GLY A 21 -5.16 14.66 1.30
C GLY A 21 -6.49 14.41 0.58
N TYR A 22 -6.50 13.68 -0.54
CA TYR A 22 -7.68 13.37 -1.32
C TYR A 22 -7.93 11.87 -1.33
N LEU A 23 -8.84 11.44 -0.47
CA LEU A 23 -9.33 10.07 -0.46
C LEU A 23 -10.85 10.11 -0.42
N SER A 24 -11.52 9.32 -1.27
CA SER A 24 -12.98 9.30 -1.21
C SER A 24 -13.43 8.67 0.12
N PRO A 25 -14.60 9.08 0.65
CA PRO A 25 -15.11 8.51 1.91
C PRO A 25 -15.24 6.98 1.87
N ASN A 26 -15.53 6.41 0.69
CA ASN A 26 -15.64 4.97 0.50
C ASN A 26 -14.28 4.26 0.59
N GLU A 27 -13.23 4.86 0.04
CA GLU A 27 -11.86 4.36 0.14
C GLU A 27 -11.36 4.47 1.57
N GLU A 28 -11.72 5.52 2.29
CA GLU A 28 -11.30 5.72 3.67
C GLU A 28 -11.90 4.63 4.56
N LEU A 29 -13.20 4.40 4.42
CA LEU A 29 -13.91 3.32 5.11
C LEU A 29 -13.34 1.94 4.77
N LEU A 30 -12.95 1.72 3.51
CA LEU A 30 -12.30 0.49 3.07
C LEU A 30 -10.96 0.29 3.80
N LEU A 31 -10.06 1.28 3.78
CA LEU A 31 -8.75 1.19 4.42
C LEU A 31 -8.87 1.01 5.94
N GLN A 32 -9.74 1.79 6.60
CA GLN A 32 -10.01 1.66 8.03
C GLN A 32 -10.57 0.27 8.41
N SER A 33 -11.46 -0.28 7.58
CA SER A 33 -12.00 -1.62 7.78
C SER A 33 -10.91 -2.69 7.68
N LEU A 34 -10.00 -2.55 6.70
CA LEU A 34 -8.88 -3.48 6.52
C LEU A 34 -7.87 -3.39 7.65
N GLU A 35 -7.52 -2.18 8.11
CA GLU A 35 -6.69 -2.01 9.31
C GLU A 35 -7.33 -2.68 10.53
N LYS A 36 -8.64 -2.53 10.72
CA LYS A 36 -9.36 -3.17 11.81
C LYS A 36 -9.34 -4.69 11.71
N GLN A 37 -9.58 -5.25 10.51
CA GLN A 37 -9.48 -6.70 10.26
C GLN A 37 -8.07 -7.21 10.52
N HIS A 38 -7.06 -6.49 10.04
CA HIS A 38 -5.66 -6.82 10.28
C HIS A 38 -5.35 -6.82 11.77
N ARG A 39 -5.69 -5.76 12.51
CA ARG A 39 -5.51 -5.69 13.97
C ARG A 39 -6.22 -6.81 14.72
N LEU A 40 -7.44 -7.18 14.31
CA LEU A 40 -8.15 -8.31 14.94
C LEU A 40 -7.42 -9.64 14.74
N ARG A 41 -6.82 -9.86 13.56
CA ARG A 41 -5.96 -11.02 13.31
C ARG A 41 -4.60 -10.90 14.02
N ALA A 42 -4.07 -9.69 14.12
CA ALA A 42 -2.81 -9.37 14.78
C ALA A 42 -2.92 -9.27 16.31
N LYS A 43 -4.11 -9.37 16.93
CA LYS A 43 -4.25 -9.53 18.39
C LYS A 43 -3.51 -10.76 18.95
N PHE A 44 -2.98 -11.62 18.07
CA PHE A 44 -2.07 -12.71 18.42
C PHE A 44 -0.56 -12.35 18.31
N VAL A 45 -0.19 -11.21 17.68
CA VAL A 45 1.19 -10.72 17.45
C VAL A 45 1.19 -9.17 17.36
N SER A 46 1.53 -8.43 18.43
CA SER A 46 1.61 -6.95 18.41
C SER A 46 2.94 -6.42 17.86
N TRP A 47 3.21 -6.69 16.59
CA TRP A 47 4.40 -6.18 15.90
C TRP A 47 4.42 -4.65 15.76
N GLU A 48 3.26 -3.99 15.85
CA GLU A 48 3.15 -2.52 15.82
C GLU A 48 3.85 -1.87 17.03
N ASP A 49 3.87 -2.54 18.19
CA ASP A 49 4.55 -2.04 19.40
C ASP A 49 6.09 -2.11 19.30
N GLU A 50 6.60 -2.91 18.36
CA GLU A 50 8.05 -3.04 18.09
C GLU A 50 8.58 -1.90 17.21
N LEU A 51 7.70 -1.10 16.61
CA LEU A 51 8.07 0.03 15.75
C LEU A 51 8.38 1.28 16.57
N LYS A 52 9.55 1.87 16.31
CA LYS A 52 9.93 3.17 16.87
C LYS A 52 9.05 4.31 16.36
N ASP A 53 8.61 4.22 15.11
CA ASP A 53 7.69 5.15 14.47
C ASP A 53 6.77 4.40 13.48
N PRO A 54 5.48 4.22 13.82
CA PRO A 54 4.51 3.50 12.97
C PRO A 54 4.00 4.31 11.77
N GLN A 55 4.48 5.55 11.58
CA GLN A 55 4.21 6.39 10.40
C GLN A 55 5.42 6.49 9.46
N SER A 56 6.58 5.96 9.86
CA SER A 56 7.78 6.01 9.02
C SER A 56 7.78 4.86 8.02
N ILE A 57 7.72 5.18 6.72
CA ILE A 57 7.85 4.21 5.61
C ILE A 57 9.15 3.42 5.77
N SER A 58 10.26 4.11 6.05
CA SER A 58 11.56 3.48 6.31
C SER A 58 11.56 2.47 7.46
N CYS A 59 10.77 2.68 8.52
CA CYS A 59 10.66 1.72 9.63
C CYS A 59 9.76 0.53 9.26
N LEU A 60 8.64 0.79 8.57
CA LEU A 60 7.70 -0.22 8.14
C LEU A 60 8.31 -1.15 7.08
N ALA A 61 9.08 -0.62 6.12
CA ALA A 61 9.71 -1.38 5.06
C ALA A 61 10.64 -2.49 5.60
N LYS A 62 11.30 -2.27 6.74
CA LYS A 62 12.17 -3.25 7.40
C LYS A 62 11.44 -4.49 7.91
N LEU A 63 10.13 -4.38 8.11
CA LEU A 63 9.29 -5.50 8.54
C LEU A 63 8.79 -6.35 7.38
N ILE A 64 8.97 -5.88 6.14
CA ILE A 64 8.55 -6.59 4.94
C ILE A 64 9.64 -7.59 4.56
N ALA A 65 9.29 -8.87 4.46
CA ALA A 65 10.19 -9.90 3.97
C ALA A 65 10.62 -9.58 2.52
N ILE A 66 11.88 -9.88 2.19
CA ILE A 66 12.51 -9.56 0.88
C ILE A 66 11.66 -10.08 -0.29
N ASP A 67 11.09 -11.27 -0.16
CA ASP A 67 10.21 -11.89 -1.17
C ASP A 67 8.97 -11.04 -1.52
N TYR A 68 8.61 -10.07 -0.68
CA TYR A 68 7.45 -9.20 -0.87
C TYR A 68 7.82 -7.75 -1.24
N HIS A 69 9.11 -7.41 -1.37
CA HIS A 69 9.54 -6.03 -1.67
C HIS A 69 9.01 -5.55 -3.02
N MET A 70 9.16 -6.35 -4.08
CA MET A 70 8.65 -6.00 -5.42
C MET A 70 7.12 -5.89 -5.42
N LEU A 71 6.42 -6.77 -4.70
CA LEU A 71 4.98 -6.70 -4.54
C LEU A 71 4.54 -5.44 -3.81
N ALA A 72 5.22 -5.08 -2.72
CA ALA A 72 4.95 -3.87 -1.94
C ALA A 72 5.10 -2.61 -2.80
N MET A 73 6.21 -2.51 -3.56
CA MET A 73 6.46 -1.37 -4.44
C MET A 73 5.42 -1.27 -5.55
N ARG A 74 5.13 -2.37 -6.24
CA ARG A 74 4.10 -2.40 -7.29
C ARG A 74 2.73 -1.98 -6.75
N THR A 75 2.32 -2.51 -5.61
CA THR A 75 1.04 -2.18 -4.99
C THR A 75 0.99 -0.72 -4.52
N ALA A 76 2.09 -0.19 -3.99
CA ALA A 76 2.19 1.22 -3.61
C ALA A 76 2.00 2.16 -4.80
N VAL A 77 2.61 1.86 -5.95
CA VAL A 77 2.41 2.62 -7.19
C VAL A 77 0.95 2.57 -7.65
N MET A 78 0.32 1.39 -7.59
CA MET A 78 -1.09 1.24 -7.96
C MET A 78 -2.01 2.02 -7.02
N VAL A 79 -1.77 2.00 -5.71
CA VAL A 79 -2.59 2.73 -4.73
C VAL A 79 -2.49 4.25 -4.95
N ALA A 80 -1.27 4.79 -5.09
CA ALA A 80 -1.09 6.21 -5.43
C ALA A 80 -1.85 6.59 -6.72
N SER A 81 -1.84 5.70 -7.71
CA SER A 81 -2.51 5.97 -8.99
C SER A 81 -4.04 5.87 -8.94
N VAL A 82 -4.60 4.99 -8.10
CA VAL A 82 -6.05 4.75 -8.02
C VAL A 82 -6.75 5.74 -7.08
N CYS A 83 -6.07 6.20 -6.03
CA CYS A 83 -6.66 7.09 -5.03
C CYS A 83 -6.82 8.55 -5.51
N ARG A 84 -6.16 8.96 -6.60
CA ARG A 84 -6.33 10.32 -7.12
C ARG A 84 -7.73 10.56 -7.69
N GLY A 85 -8.33 11.68 -7.29
CA GLY A 85 -9.51 12.25 -7.92
C GLY A 85 -9.21 12.67 -9.36
N GLY A 86 -10.11 12.33 -10.29
CA GLY A 86 -9.91 12.40 -11.75
C GLY A 86 -9.75 13.78 -12.41
N ASP A 87 -9.23 14.79 -11.71
CA ASP A 87 -9.08 16.17 -12.20
C ASP A 87 -7.62 16.57 -12.53
N GLU A 88 -6.62 15.70 -12.34
CA GLU A 88 -5.23 16.01 -12.70
C GLU A 88 -4.62 15.07 -13.76
N ASP A 89 -3.96 15.66 -14.76
CA ASP A 89 -3.26 14.98 -15.86
C ASP A 89 -2.08 14.08 -15.41
N SER A 90 -1.69 14.13 -14.15
CA SER A 90 -0.59 13.34 -13.59
C SER A 90 -1.10 12.20 -12.70
N PHE A 91 -0.72 10.98 -13.04
CA PHE A 91 -1.12 9.75 -12.33
C PHE A 91 -0.66 9.68 -10.86
N ILE A 92 0.37 10.42 -10.46
CA ILE A 92 0.96 10.41 -9.11
C ILE A 92 1.39 11.85 -8.77
N CYS A 93 1.04 12.36 -7.59
CA CYS A 93 1.44 13.70 -7.16
C CYS A 93 2.89 13.74 -6.60
N GLU A 94 3.44 14.95 -6.39
CA GLU A 94 4.81 15.08 -5.84
C GLU A 94 4.98 14.45 -4.45
N GLN A 95 3.94 14.51 -3.60
CA GLN A 95 4.00 13.95 -2.24
C GLN A 95 4.05 12.42 -2.28
N GLU A 96 3.18 11.79 -3.07
CA GLU A 96 3.17 10.34 -3.26
C GLU A 96 4.48 9.86 -3.92
N GLU A 97 4.97 10.59 -4.92
CA GLU A 97 6.23 10.26 -5.58
C GLU A 97 7.41 10.33 -4.62
N ARG A 98 7.43 11.28 -3.68
CA ARG A 98 8.45 11.32 -2.60
C ARG A 98 8.35 10.09 -1.69
N LEU A 99 7.15 9.68 -1.30
CA LEU A 99 6.94 8.50 -0.46
C LEU A 99 7.30 7.20 -1.18
N LEU A 100 7.04 7.11 -2.48
CA LEU A 100 7.45 5.97 -3.32
C LEU A 100 8.97 5.90 -3.45
N ASN A 101 9.66 7.04 -3.58
CA ASN A 101 11.12 7.07 -3.59
C ASN A 101 11.72 6.73 -2.22
N GLU A 102 11.08 7.12 -1.12
CA GLU A 102 11.47 6.67 0.22
C GLU A 102 11.31 5.15 0.36
N LEU A 103 10.18 4.61 -0.11
CA LEU A 103 9.90 3.18 -0.09
C LEU A 103 10.92 2.39 -0.91
N ASP A 104 11.22 2.82 -2.13
CA ASP A 104 12.26 2.25 -2.98
C ASP A 104 13.61 2.15 -2.25
N GLY A 105 14.09 3.29 -1.72
CA GLY A 105 15.34 3.32 -0.96
C GLY A 105 15.32 2.44 0.28
N ALA A 106 14.18 2.34 0.97
CA ALA A 106 14.04 1.54 2.18
C ALA A 106 13.98 0.02 1.90
N LEU A 107 13.39 -0.37 0.76
CA LEU A 107 13.36 -1.75 0.29
C LEU A 107 14.68 -2.16 -0.39
N SER A 108 15.56 -1.20 -0.70
CA SER A 108 16.83 -1.43 -1.40
C SER A 108 16.63 -2.11 -2.76
N LEU A 109 15.58 -1.71 -3.49
CA LEU A 109 15.30 -2.24 -4.83
C LEU A 109 16.32 -1.70 -5.85
N HIS A 110 16.60 -2.49 -6.88
CA HIS A 110 17.38 -1.99 -8.01
C HIS A 110 16.50 -1.15 -8.94
N ALA A 111 17.12 -0.24 -9.70
CA ALA A 111 16.41 0.60 -10.67
C ALA A 111 15.58 -0.22 -11.67
N ASP A 112 16.07 -1.41 -12.06
CA ASP A 112 15.35 -2.32 -12.94
C ASP A 112 14.10 -2.92 -12.25
N ASP A 113 14.16 -3.22 -10.95
CA ASP A 113 13.02 -3.72 -10.18
C ASP A 113 11.94 -2.65 -10.02
N VAL A 114 12.34 -1.40 -9.75
CA VAL A 114 11.42 -0.26 -9.66
C VAL A 114 10.74 0.00 -10.99
N LYS A 115 11.51 -0.04 -12.07
CA LYS A 115 10.98 0.12 -13.43
C LYS A 115 9.98 -0.99 -13.74
N GLN A 116 10.33 -2.24 -13.48
CA GLN A 116 9.46 -3.39 -13.67
C GLN A 116 8.17 -3.26 -12.83
N ALA A 117 8.28 -2.86 -11.57
CA ALA A 117 7.13 -2.66 -10.69
C ALA A 117 6.18 -1.57 -11.25
N ARG A 118 6.71 -0.47 -11.77
CA ARG A 118 5.90 0.59 -12.39
C ARG A 118 5.26 0.14 -13.71
N GLU A 119 5.98 -0.60 -14.55
CA GLU A 119 5.43 -1.16 -15.80
C GLU A 119 4.30 -2.15 -15.53
N ASP A 120 4.45 -3.01 -14.53
CA ASP A 120 3.42 -3.98 -14.16
C ASP A 120 2.22 -3.31 -13.49
N ALA A 121 2.46 -2.30 -12.64
CA ALA A 121 1.39 -1.45 -12.12
C ALA A 121 0.61 -0.77 -13.25
N ALA A 122 1.28 -0.18 -14.25
CA ALA A 122 0.62 0.44 -15.39
C ALA A 122 -0.24 -0.55 -16.20
N LYS A 123 0.25 -1.78 -16.41
CA LYS A 123 -0.53 -2.83 -17.10
C LYS A 123 -1.79 -3.21 -16.33
N GLU A 124 -1.71 -3.30 -15.01
CA GLU A 124 -2.88 -3.59 -14.17
C GLU A 124 -3.84 -2.40 -14.10
N LEU A 125 -3.32 -1.18 -13.97
CA LEU A 125 -4.11 0.06 -13.96
C LEU A 125 -4.88 0.29 -15.27
N ASN A 126 -4.37 -0.18 -16.41
CA ASN A 126 -5.09 -0.15 -17.69
C ASN A 126 -6.41 -0.94 -17.65
N LYS A 127 -6.57 -1.88 -16.70
CA LYS A 127 -7.83 -2.60 -16.47
C LYS A 127 -8.84 -1.80 -15.63
N GLN A 128 -8.45 -0.60 -15.19
CA GLN A 128 -9.21 0.29 -14.30
C GLN A 128 -9.67 -0.41 -13.02
N PRO A 129 -8.75 -1.04 -12.25
CA PRO A 129 -9.11 -1.68 -11.00
C PRO A 129 -9.52 -0.63 -9.97
N SER A 130 -10.54 -0.96 -9.18
CA SER A 130 -10.85 -0.23 -7.94
C SER A 130 -9.78 -0.48 -6.89
N LEU A 131 -9.68 0.43 -5.90
CA LEU A 131 -8.75 0.27 -4.77
C LEU A 131 -8.92 -1.08 -4.07
N TRP A 132 -10.16 -1.56 -3.92
CA TRP A 132 -10.42 -2.88 -3.35
C TRP A 132 -9.79 -4.01 -4.17
N GLN A 133 -9.87 -3.97 -5.50
CA GLN A 133 -9.27 -5.01 -6.34
C GLN A 133 -7.76 -5.01 -6.22
N VAL A 134 -7.13 -3.82 -6.20
CA VAL A 134 -5.69 -3.67 -5.97
C VAL A 134 -5.26 -4.29 -4.64
N LEU A 135 -5.98 -3.99 -3.56
CA LEU A 135 -5.68 -4.52 -2.24
C LEU A 135 -5.97 -6.03 -2.15
N TYR A 136 -7.06 -6.49 -2.74
CA TYR A 136 -7.41 -7.91 -2.77
C TYR A 136 -6.38 -8.73 -3.55
N ASP A 137 -5.85 -8.23 -4.66
CA ASP A 137 -4.82 -8.93 -5.42
C ASP A 137 -3.48 -8.99 -4.67
N CYS A 138 -3.19 -7.97 -3.85
CA CYS A 138 -1.99 -7.94 -3.01
C CYS A 138 -2.07 -8.87 -1.80
N PHE A 139 -3.22 -8.91 -1.12
CA PHE A 139 -3.38 -9.62 0.16
C PHE A 139 -4.17 -10.94 0.03
N GLY A 140 -4.82 -11.19 -1.11
CA GLY A 140 -5.66 -12.34 -1.37
C GLY A 140 -6.84 -12.44 -0.39
N SER A 141 -7.17 -13.66 0.01
CA SER A 141 -8.20 -13.97 1.01
C SER A 141 -7.82 -13.62 2.45
N GLN A 142 -6.71 -12.89 2.67
CA GLN A 142 -6.34 -12.43 4.01
C GLN A 142 -7.32 -11.39 4.53
N PHE A 143 -8.04 -10.69 3.66
CA PHE A 143 -9.06 -9.74 4.03
C PHE A 143 -10.41 -10.11 3.42
N GLU A 144 -11.46 -9.95 4.21
CA GLU A 144 -12.82 -10.07 3.72
C GLU A 144 -13.23 -8.72 3.13
N ARG A 145 -13.89 -8.75 1.96
CA ARG A 145 -14.41 -7.53 1.35
C ARG A 145 -15.31 -6.81 2.35
N PRO A 146 -15.00 -5.57 2.74
CA PRO A 146 -15.88 -4.82 3.62
C PRO A 146 -17.25 -4.70 2.96
N LEU A 147 -18.29 -5.08 3.69
CA LEU A 147 -19.65 -4.70 3.33
C LEU A 147 -19.72 -3.19 3.53
N LEU A 148 -19.58 -2.42 2.44
CA LEU A 148 -19.86 -0.99 2.44
C LEU A 148 -21.37 -0.86 2.62
N ILE A 149 -21.80 -0.46 3.82
CA ILE A 149 -23.22 -0.27 4.19
C ILE A 149 -23.60 1.17 3.85
#